data_AF-A0A8H3WW51-F1
#
_entry.id   AF-A0A8H3WW51-F1
#
_cell.length_a   1.000
_cell.length_b   1.000
_cell.length_c   1.000
_cell.angle_alpha   90.00
_cell.angle_beta   90.00
_cell.angle_gamma   90.00
#
_symmetry.space_group_name_H-M   'P 1'
#
loop_
_entity.id
_entity.type
_entity.pdbx_description
1 polymer ?
#
loop_
_entity_poly.entity_id
_entity_poly.type
_entity_poly.pdbx_seq_one_letter_code
_entity_poly.pdbx_strand_id
1 'polypeptide(L)'
;MWLTDLSFESLKNWNTPKIHLQIITQNRPESLTHLIKSLNSSIYIGDDVSLTINMDRGADPVTLKFSQTLEWTFGQKNGCVIY
;
A
#
# COMPACT_ATOMS: atom_id res chain seq x y z
N MET A 1 26.56 -20.75 2.80
CA MET A 1 25.16 -20.97 3.25
C MET A 1 24.63 -19.57 3.51
N TRP A 2 23.61 -19.08 2.79
CA TRP A 2 23.33 -17.64 2.72
C TRP A 2 23.03 -16.94 4.07
N LEU A 3 22.44 -17.67 5.02
CA LEU A 3 22.04 -17.11 6.32
C LEU A 3 23.24 -16.74 7.20
N THR A 4 24.37 -17.47 7.08
CA THR A 4 25.58 -17.19 7.88
C THR A 4 26.36 -15.98 7.38
N ASP A 5 26.05 -15.51 6.17
CA ASP A 5 26.73 -14.40 5.52
C ASP A 5 26.04 -13.05 5.81
N LEU A 6 24.90 -13.06 6.52
CA LEU A 6 24.18 -11.85 6.93
C LEU A 6 24.92 -11.08 8.03
N SER A 7 24.88 -9.75 7.93
CA SER A 7 25.29 -8.88 9.04
C SER A 7 24.39 -9.10 10.28
N PHE A 8 24.86 -8.73 11.46
CA PHE A 8 24.08 -8.82 12.70
C PHE A 8 22.73 -8.07 12.61
N GLU A 9 22.72 -6.89 11.97
CA GLU A 9 21.50 -6.10 11.78
C GLU A 9 20.53 -6.76 10.79
N SER A 10 21.06 -7.32 9.70
CA SER A 10 20.25 -8.06 8.73
C SER A 10 19.67 -9.34 9.33
N LEU A 11 20.46 -10.06 10.14
CA LEU A 11 20.02 -11.25 10.86
C LEU A 11 18.95 -10.92 11.91
N LYS A 12 18.97 -9.72 12.51
CA LYS A 12 17.91 -9.29 13.44
C LYS A 12 16.57 -9.08 12.74
N ASN A 13 16.57 -8.67 11.48
CA ASN A 13 15.38 -8.32 10.71
C ASN A 13 15.06 -9.32 9.58
N TRP A 14 15.72 -10.48 9.55
CA TRP A 14 15.66 -11.43 8.43
C TRP A 14 14.24 -11.92 8.11
N ASN A 15 13.37 -11.94 9.12
CA ASN A 15 11.98 -12.41 9.04
C ASN A 15 10.96 -11.27 9.21
N THR A 16 11.38 -10.01 9.16
CA THR A 16 10.50 -8.85 9.28
C THR A 16 10.32 -8.23 7.89
N PRO A 17 9.32 -8.69 7.10
CA PRO A 17 9.11 -8.15 5.76
C PRO A 17 8.67 -6.69 5.84
N LYS A 18 9.11 -5.88 4.87
CA LYS A 18 8.62 -4.52 4.67
C LYS A 18 7.76 -4.49 3.41
N ILE A 19 6.46 -4.32 3.56
CA ILE A 19 5.50 -4.42 2.45
C ILE A 19 5.11 -3.02 2.00
N HIS A 20 5.21 -2.78 0.69
CA HIS A 20 4.82 -1.52 0.06
C HIS A 20 3.83 -1.81 -1.07
N LEU A 21 2.57 -1.45 -0.86
CA LEU A 21 1.51 -1.57 -1.86
C LEU A 21 1.47 -0.30 -2.72
N GLN A 22 1.55 -0.48 -4.03
CA GLN A 22 1.35 0.61 -4.99
C GLN A 22 0.14 0.29 -5.87
N ILE A 23 -0.86 1.16 -5.80
CA ILE A 23 -2.06 1.08 -6.65
C ILE A 23 -1.97 2.20 -7.67
N ILE A 24 -2.07 1.86 -8.95
CA ILE A 24 -2.15 2.82 -10.05
C ILE A 24 -3.57 2.77 -10.62
N THR A 25 -4.26 3.90 -10.65
CA THR A 25 -5.66 3.98 -11.11
C THR A 25 -5.98 5.34 -11.74
N GLN A 26 -7.12 5.45 -12.41
CA GLN A 26 -7.58 6.69 -13.05
C GLN A 26 -9.09 6.87 -12.87
N ASN A 27 -9.93 6.23 -13.70
CA ASN A 27 -11.39 6.43 -13.74
C ASN A 27 -12.17 5.16 -13.38
N ARG A 28 -11.83 4.54 -12.26
CA ARG A 28 -12.40 3.24 -11.83
C ARG A 28 -12.71 3.21 -10.33
N PRO A 29 -13.64 4.05 -9.85
CA PRO A 29 -13.92 4.17 -8.42
C PRO A 29 -14.46 2.86 -7.82
N GLU A 30 -15.30 2.12 -8.55
CA GLU A 30 -15.85 0.85 -8.07
C GLU A 30 -14.76 -0.23 -7.91
N SER A 31 -13.92 -0.41 -8.93
CA SER A 31 -12.82 -1.39 -8.86
C SER A 31 -11.84 -1.06 -7.74
N LEU A 32 -11.50 0.22 -7.58
CA LEU A 32 -10.66 0.69 -6.47
C LEU A 32 -11.32 0.39 -5.13
N THR A 33 -12.62 0.66 -4.99
CA THR A 33 -13.37 0.36 -3.76
C THR A 33 -13.35 -1.13 -3.43
N HIS A 34 -13.57 -2.00 -4.42
CA HIS A 34 -13.51 -3.45 -4.23
C HIS A 34 -12.12 -3.94 -3.82
N LEU A 35 -11.06 -3.42 -4.45
CA LEU A 35 -9.68 -3.74 -4.09
C LEU A 35 -9.38 -3.34 -2.65
N ILE A 36 -9.72 -2.11 -2.26
CA ILE A 36 -9.52 -1.63 -0.89
C ILE A 36 -10.30 -2.47 0.12
N LYS A 37 -11.55 -2.84 -0.19
CA LYS A 37 -12.33 -3.73 0.67
C LYS A 37 -11.63 -5.08 0.88
N SER A 38 -11.07 -5.66 -0.19
CA SER A 38 -10.28 -6.89 -0.10
C SER A 38 -9.05 -6.70 0.79
N LEU A 39 -8.29 -5.62 0.58
CA LEU A 39 -7.08 -5.31 1.35
C LEU A 39 -7.37 -5.01 2.83
N ASN A 40 -8.54 -4.45 3.16
CA ASN A 40 -8.92 -4.23 4.55
C ASN A 40 -9.34 -5.52 5.26
N SER A 41 -9.74 -6.55 4.50
CA SER A 41 -10.13 -7.85 5.05
C SER A 41 -8.98 -8.86 5.17
N SER A 42 -7.79 -8.53 4.67
CA SER A 42 -6.65 -9.43 4.73
C SER A 42 -5.93 -9.41 6.07
N ILE A 43 -5.16 -10.46 6.33
CA ILE A 43 -4.45 -10.69 7.58
C ILE A 43 -2.98 -10.30 7.39
N TYR A 44 -2.53 -9.23 8.05
CA TYR A 44 -1.16 -8.73 7.95
C TYR A 44 -0.25 -9.10 9.15
N ILE A 45 -0.77 -9.77 10.18
CA ILE A 45 0.02 -10.34 11.31
C ILE A 45 1.05 -9.34 11.90
N GLY A 46 0.66 -8.07 12.08
CA GLY A 46 1.52 -7.04 12.66
C GLY A 46 2.61 -6.48 11.73
N ASP A 47 2.63 -6.88 10.45
CA ASP A 47 3.48 -6.28 9.44
C ASP A 47 3.09 -4.81 9.21
N ASP A 48 4.10 -3.95 9.02
CA ASP A 48 3.91 -2.59 8.54
C ASP A 48 3.74 -2.62 7.01
N VAL A 49 2.53 -2.32 6.57
CA VAL A 49 2.13 -2.33 5.17
C VAL A 49 1.82 -0.92 4.73
N SER A 50 2.77 -0.29 4.05
CA SER A 50 2.55 1.03 3.48
C SER A 50 1.71 0.94 2.21
N LEU A 51 0.85 1.94 1.99
CA LEU A 51 -0.02 2.03 0.82
C LEU A 51 0.21 3.34 0.10
N THR A 52 0.49 3.28 -1.19
CA THR A 52 0.54 4.44 -2.08
C THR A 52 -0.50 4.29 -3.18
N ILE A 53 -1.36 5.29 -3.33
CA ILE A 53 -2.31 5.38 -4.45
C ILE A 53 -1.82 6.46 -5.39
N ASN A 54 -1.45 6.03 -6.59
CA ASN A 54 -0.99 6.84 -7.69
C ASN A 54 -2.15 7.04 -8.68
N MET A 55 -2.57 8.29 -8.85
CA MET A 55 -3.63 8.65 -9.78
C MET A 55 -3.07 9.46 -10.95
N ASP A 56 -3.45 9.05 -12.16
CA ASP A 56 -3.08 9.78 -13.39
C ASP A 56 -3.87 11.10 -13.50
N ARG A 57 -3.35 12.07 -14.28
CA ARG A 57 -3.88 13.45 -14.40
C ARG A 57 -5.35 13.53 -14.82
N GLY A 58 -5.87 12.48 -15.46
CA GLY A 58 -7.25 12.37 -15.92
C GLY A 58 -8.23 11.72 -14.94
N ALA A 59 -7.83 11.51 -13.67
CA ALA A 59 -8.68 10.87 -12.68
C ALA A 59 -9.96 11.67 -12.39
N ASP A 60 -11.09 10.98 -12.37
CA ASP A 60 -12.39 11.57 -12.15
C ASP A 60 -12.53 12.04 -10.68
N PRO A 61 -13.38 13.05 -10.40
CA PRO A 61 -13.55 13.58 -9.05
C PRO A 61 -14.00 12.56 -8.01
N VAL A 62 -14.72 11.50 -8.41
CA VAL A 62 -15.18 10.46 -7.48
C VAL A 62 -14.00 9.59 -7.06
N THR A 63 -13.16 9.16 -8.00
CA THR A 63 -11.93 8.40 -7.71
C THR A 63 -10.96 9.22 -6.85
N LEU A 64 -10.75 10.49 -7.18
CA LEU A 64 -9.91 11.41 -6.38
C LEU A 64 -10.43 11.53 -4.95
N LYS A 65 -11.72 11.81 -4.78
CA LYS A 65 -12.34 11.97 -3.46
C LYS A 65 -12.23 10.69 -2.65
N PHE A 66 -12.53 9.54 -3.25
CA PHE A 66 -12.41 8.24 -2.60
C PHE A 66 -10.98 8.00 -2.09
N SER A 67 -9.98 8.23 -2.94
CA SER A 67 -8.56 8.09 -2.57
C SER A 67 -8.17 9.05 -1.44
N GLN A 68 -8.67 10.28 -1.42
CA GLN A 68 -8.37 11.24 -0.36
C GLN A 68 -9.00 10.84 0.98
N THR A 69 -10.26 10.40 0.98
CA THR A 69 -10.99 10.05 2.20
C THR A 69 -10.70 8.65 2.73
N LEU A 70 -9.98 7.81 1.98
CA LEU A 70 -9.64 6.47 2.41
C LEU A 70 -8.77 6.48 3.68
N GLU A 71 -9.22 5.82 4.73
CA GLU A 71 -8.40 5.53 5.91
C GLU A 71 -7.65 4.21 5.73
N TRP A 72 -6.38 4.19 6.16
CA TRP A 72 -5.51 3.01 6.09
C TRP A 72 -4.88 2.78 7.46
N THR A 73 -5.15 1.63 8.05
CA THR A 73 -4.81 1.33 9.45
C THR A 73 -3.63 0.37 9.61
N PHE A 74 -3.07 -0.14 8.51
CA PHE A 74 -2.03 -1.18 8.53
C PHE A 74 -0.60 -0.64 8.29
N GLY A 75 -0.44 0.67 8.16
CA GLY A 75 0.85 1.32 7.93
C GLY A 75 0.67 2.75 7.42
N GLN A 76 1.72 3.33 6.87
CA GLN A 76 1.65 4.68 6.29
C GLN A 76 0.89 4.68 4.97
N LYS A 77 -0.02 5.65 4.80
CA LYS A 77 -0.65 5.94 3.52
C LYS A 77 -0.02 7.19 2.90
N ASN A 78 0.50 7.04 1.70
CA ASN A 78 0.99 8.14 0.89
C ASN A 78 -0.02 8.43 -0.24
N GLY A 79 -0.47 9.68 -0.33
CA GLY A 79 -1.24 10.15 -1.48
C GLY A 79 -0.30 10.75 -2.51
N CYS A 80 -0.35 10.28 -3.76
CA CYS A 80 0.39 10.91 -4.86
C CYS A 80 -0.56 11.14 -6.03
N VAL A 81 -0.99 12.40 -6.21
CA VAL A 81 -1.50 12.85 -7.50
C VAL A 81 -0.27 13.09 -8.36
N ILE A 82 -0.08 12.28 -9.40
CA ILE A 82 1.07 12.45 -10.28
C ILE A 82 0.75 13.66 -11.17
N TYR A 83 1.42 14.78 -10.90
CA TYR A 83 1.23 16.06 -11.60
C TYR A 83 1.49 15.97 -13.08
#